data_AF-A0A4Y8V8A1-F1
#
_entry.id   AF-A0A4Y8V8A1-F1
#
_cell.length_a   1.000
_cell.length_b   1.000
_cell.length_c   1.000
_cell.angle_alpha   90.00
_cell.angle_beta   90.00
_cell.angle_gamma   90.00
#
_symmetry.space_group_name_H-M   'P 1'
#
loop_
_entity.id
_entity.type
_entity.pdbx_description
1 polymer ?
#
loop_
_entity_poly.entity_id
_entity_poly.type
_entity_poly.pdbx_seq_one_letter_code
_entity_poly.pdbx_strand_id
1 'polypeptide(L)'
;MSNAPAMVIRVEVTGIQRSGTAQKSGKPYTMFQGYCHLPNIPYPQKADFYAQGPTEVPQPGMYECDVIADVRDGRLVFEVDPRQGRRMTQVPKSTAA
;
A
#
# COMPACT_ATOMS: atom_id res chain seq x y z
N MET A 1 7.72 -21.29 -18.54
CA MET A 1 6.76 -20.41 -17.86
C MET A 1 7.29 -19.00 -17.99
N SER A 2 6.70 -18.16 -18.85
CA SER A 2 7.16 -16.77 -19.02
C SER A 2 6.83 -15.98 -17.75
N ASN A 3 7.82 -15.35 -17.13
CA ASN A 3 7.58 -14.35 -16.09
C ASN A 3 6.76 -13.22 -16.73
N ALA A 4 5.47 -13.15 -16.41
CA ALA A 4 4.69 -11.96 -16.71
C ALA A 4 5.31 -10.77 -15.94
N PRO A 5 5.37 -9.56 -16.53
CA PRO A 5 5.82 -8.40 -15.80
C PRO A 5 4.93 -8.19 -14.57
N ALA A 6 5.54 -8.00 -13.40
CA ALA A 6 4.82 -7.76 -12.16
C ALA A 6 4.06 -6.43 -12.27
N MET A 7 2.74 -6.46 -12.05
CA MET A 7 1.94 -5.24 -11.97
C MET A 7 2.21 -4.57 -10.63
N VAL A 8 2.67 -3.32 -10.64
CA VAL A 8 3.05 -2.59 -9.42
C VAL A 8 2.29 -1.27 -9.29
N ILE A 9 1.99 -0.89 -8.05
CA ILE A 9 1.51 0.44 -7.68
C ILE A 9 2.56 1.08 -6.78
N ARG A 10 2.85 2.36 -7.02
CA ARG A 10 3.71 3.15 -6.15
C ARG A 10 2.90 3.71 -4.99
N VAL A 11 3.41 3.56 -3.78
CA VAL A 11 2.78 4.06 -2.55
C VAL A 11 3.77 4.91 -1.78
N GLU A 12 3.39 6.14 -1.48
CA GLU A 12 4.11 7.02 -0.56
C GLU A 12 3.59 6.78 0.87
N VAL A 13 4.40 6.18 1.74
CA VAL A 13 4.07 6.03 3.16
C VAL A 13 4.38 7.34 3.89
N THR A 14 3.40 7.85 4.64
CA THR A 14 3.47 9.21 5.22
C THR A 14 4.05 9.28 6.64
N GLY A 15 4.09 8.15 7.36
CA GLY A 15 4.42 8.11 8.79
C GLY A 15 3.26 8.44 9.73
N ILE A 16 2.11 8.86 9.20
CA ILE A 16 0.89 9.01 10.00
C ILE A 16 0.30 7.62 10.26
N GLN A 17 0.10 7.29 11.54
CA GLN A 17 -0.49 6.03 11.96
C GLN A 17 -1.39 6.18 13.18
N ARG A 18 -2.34 5.26 13.33
CA ARG A 18 -3.21 5.14 14.50
C ARG A 18 -3.29 3.69 14.93
N SER A 19 -3.12 3.43 16.23
CA SER A 19 -3.28 2.10 16.81
C SER A 19 -4.50 2.01 17.69
N GLY A 20 -5.04 0.80 17.84
CA GLY A 20 -6.17 0.53 18.73
C GLY A 20 -6.43 -0.96 18.89
N THR A 21 -7.57 -1.28 19.50
CA THR A 21 -8.06 -2.65 19.66
C THR A 21 -9.32 -2.82 18.82
N ALA A 22 -9.35 -3.84 17.96
CA ALA A 22 -10.48 -4.09 17.08
C ALA A 22 -11.70 -4.55 17.90
N GLN A 23 -12.81 -3.83 17.80
CA GLN A 23 -13.98 -4.04 18.65
C GLN A 23 -14.57 -5.46 18.55
N LYS A 24 -14.53 -6.08 17.37
CA LYS A 24 -15.11 -7.41 17.15
C LYS A 24 -14.21 -8.56 17.60
N SER A 25 -12.89 -8.45 17.39
CA SER A 25 -11.95 -9.54 17.63
C SER A 25 -11.13 -9.38 18.91
N GLY A 26 -11.13 -8.19 19.52
CA GLY A 26 -10.28 -7.87 20.68
C GLY A 26 -8.79 -7.79 20.35
N LYS A 27 -8.40 -7.91 19.07
CA LYS A 27 -6.99 -7.93 18.66
C LYS A 27 -6.43 -6.51 18.48
N PRO A 28 -5.15 -6.27 18.81
CA PRO A 28 -4.50 -5.01 18.48
C PRO A 28 -4.41 -4.82 16.96
N TYR A 29 -4.44 -3.57 16.53
CA TYR A 29 -4.19 -3.18 15.14
C TYR A 29 -3.51 -1.82 15.05
N THR A 30 -2.85 -1.58 13.93
CA THR A 30 -2.36 -0.27 13.51
C THR A 30 -2.82 0.00 12.08
N MET A 31 -3.44 1.15 11.84
CA MET A 31 -3.68 1.68 10.50
C MET A 31 -2.64 2.75 10.19
N PHE A 32 -2.00 2.70 9.03
CA PHE A 32 -1.06 3.71 8.58
C PHE A 32 -1.46 4.28 7.23
N GLN A 33 -1.19 5.57 7.04
CA GLN A 33 -1.66 6.31 5.88
C GLN A 33 -0.58 6.34 4.78
N GLY A 34 -1.00 6.15 3.53
CA GLY A 34 -0.19 6.37 2.35
C GLY A 34 -0.94 7.05 1.20
N TYR A 35 -0.19 7.46 0.19
CA TYR A 35 -0.72 7.99 -1.06
C TYR A 35 -0.38 7.04 -2.22
N CYS A 36 -1.40 6.51 -2.88
CA CYS A 36 -1.26 5.57 -3.98
C CYS A 36 -1.28 6.29 -5.33
N HIS A 37 -0.29 6.02 -6.17
CA HIS A 37 -0.28 6.45 -7.56
C HIS A 37 -1.03 5.43 -8.42
N LEU A 38 -2.30 5.69 -8.69
CA LEU A 38 -3.14 4.79 -9.46
C LEU A 38 -3.01 5.05 -10.98
N PRO A 39 -3.02 4.01 -11.83
CA PRO A 39 -3.04 4.18 -13.27
C PRO A 39 -4.20 5.06 -13.73
N ASN A 40 -3.93 5.97 -14.68
CA ASN A 40 -4.91 6.90 -15.25
C ASN A 40 -5.51 7.92 -14.27
N ILE A 41 -5.04 7.99 -13.03
CA ILE A 41 -5.43 9.00 -12.06
C ILE A 41 -4.29 10.00 -11.89
N PRO A 42 -4.49 11.29 -12.22
CA PRO A 42 -3.40 12.28 -12.24
C PRO A 42 -2.74 12.52 -10.87
N TYR A 43 -3.53 12.43 -9.80
CA TYR A 43 -3.08 12.75 -8.45
C TYR A 43 -3.09 11.52 -7.54
N PRO A 44 -2.11 11.39 -6.64
CA PRO A 44 -2.09 10.31 -5.67
C PRO A 44 -3.35 10.29 -4.82
N GLN A 45 -3.91 9.11 -4.60
CA GLN A 45 -5.12 8.92 -3.80
C GLN A 45 -4.73 8.48 -2.40
N LYS A 46 -5.29 9.12 -1.38
CA LYS A 46 -5.05 8.74 0.01
C LYS A 46 -5.68 7.37 0.31
N ALA A 47 -4.92 6.48 0.94
CA ALA A 47 -5.38 5.19 1.42
C ALA A 47 -4.84 4.91 2.82
N ASP A 48 -5.59 4.12 3.59
CA ASP A 48 -5.16 3.59 4.87
C ASP A 48 -4.88 2.10 4.73
N PHE A 49 -3.76 1.65 5.31
CA PHE A 49 -3.28 0.28 5.25
C PHE A 49 -3.23 -0.32 6.64
N TYR A 50 -3.47 -1.63 6.72
CA TYR A 50 -3.45 -2.37 7.96
C TYR A 50 -2.05 -2.93 8.27
N ALA A 51 -1.69 -2.89 9.55
CA ALA A 51 -0.57 -3.60 10.16
C ALA A 51 -1.04 -4.23 11.49
N GLN A 52 -0.42 -5.33 11.93
CA GLN A 52 -0.79 -5.93 13.22
C GLN A 52 -0.33 -5.05 14.40
N GLY A 53 0.75 -4.30 14.21
CA GLY A 53 1.24 -3.34 15.20
C GLY A 53 2.20 -2.29 14.61
N PRO A 54 2.62 -1.30 15.42
CA PRO A 54 3.41 -0.17 14.95
C PRO A 54 4.78 -0.55 14.37
N THR A 55 5.37 -1.65 14.84
CA THR A 55 6.68 -2.13 14.39
C THR A 55 6.66 -2.71 12.97
N GLU A 56 5.48 -3.05 12.46
CA GLU A 56 5.30 -3.53 11.09
C GLU A 56 5.02 -2.38 10.10
N VAL A 57 4.87 -1.15 10.59
CA VAL A 57 4.62 0.00 9.71
C VAL A 57 5.93 0.38 9.01
N PRO A 58 5.95 0.45 7.67
CA PRO A 58 7.13 0.84 6.92
C PRO A 58 7.57 2.27 7.28
N GLN A 59 8.87 2.52 7.16
CA GLN A 59 9.38 3.88 7.30
C GLN A 59 8.79 4.79 6.22
N PRO A 60 8.58 6.09 6.50
CA PRO A 60 8.14 7.03 5.48
C PRO A 60 9.01 7.00 4.22
N GLY A 61 8.35 7.16 3.06
CA GLY A 61 8.99 7.15 1.75
C GLY A 61 8.20 6.40 0.69
N MET A 62 8.79 6.29 -0.50
CA MET A 62 8.17 5.67 -1.68
C MET A 62 8.47 4.18 -1.76
N TYR A 63 7.46 3.39 -2.11
CA TYR A 63 7.56 1.93 -2.28
C TYR A 63 6.92 1.49 -3.58
N GLU A 64 7.56 0.58 -4.30
CA GLU A 64 6.92 -0.20 -5.37
C GLU A 64 6.28 -1.45 -4.76
N CYS A 65 4.96 -1.51 -4.84
CA CYS A 65 4.16 -2.56 -4.21
C CYS A 65 3.53 -3.40 -5.30
N ASP A 66 3.67 -4.72 -5.22
CA ASP A 66 3.04 -5.62 -6.17
C ASP A 66 1.51 -5.60 -6.00
N VAL A 67 0.79 -5.59 -7.12
CA VAL A 67 -0.66 -5.72 -7.16
C VAL A 67 -1.02 -7.20 -7.14
N ILE A 68 -1.72 -7.61 -6.10
CA ILE A 68 -2.21 -8.97 -5.95
C ILE A 68 -3.67 -8.98 -6.38
N ALA A 69 -3.96 -9.61 -7.51
CA ALA A 69 -5.33 -9.86 -7.94
C ALA A 69 -5.84 -11.15 -7.28
N ASP A 70 -7.01 -11.09 -6.67
CA ASP A 70 -7.64 -12.19 -5.95
C ASP A 70 -9.16 -12.22 -6.22
N VAL A 71 -9.81 -13.33 -5.92
CA VAL A 71 -11.28 -13.46 -5.98
C VAL A 71 -11.80 -13.72 -4.57
N ARG A 72 -12.53 -12.76 -4.02
CA ARG A 72 -13.17 -12.88 -2.70
C ARG A 72 -14.67 -12.68 -2.83
N ASP A 73 -15.43 -13.60 -2.25
CA ASP A 73 -16.89 -13.60 -2.28
C ASP A 73 -17.46 -13.48 -3.72
N GLY A 74 -16.82 -14.14 -4.68
CA GLY A 74 -17.20 -14.14 -6.09
C GLY A 74 -16.90 -12.84 -6.83
N ARG A 75 -16.12 -11.92 -6.25
CA ARG A 75 -15.75 -10.62 -6.83
C ARG A 75 -14.24 -10.51 -6.99
N LEU A 76 -13.83 -9.88 -8.09
CA LEU A 76 -12.44 -9.52 -8.30
C LEU A 76 -12.03 -8.43 -7.29
N VAL A 77 -10.92 -8.66 -6.62
CA VAL A 77 -10.31 -7.75 -5.65
C VAL A 77 -8.86 -7.54 -6.03
N PHE A 78 -8.36 -6.33 -5.86
CA PHE A 78 -6.96 -5.99 -6.04
C PHE A 78 -6.40 -5.48 -4.72
N GLU A 79 -5.36 -6.12 -4.23
CA GLU A 79 -4.69 -5.76 -2.99
C GLU A 79 -3.28 -5.24 -3.26
N VAL A 80 -2.85 -4.31 -2.39
CA VAL A 80 -1.53 -3.70 -2.40
C VAL A 80 -1.08 -3.58 -0.94
N ASP A 81 0.09 -4.12 -0.60
CA ASP A 81 0.63 -4.06 0.77
C ASP A 81 2.02 -3.39 0.79
N PRO A 82 2.10 -2.11 1.22
CA PRO A 82 3.37 -1.41 1.36
C PRO A 82 4.35 -2.06 2.34
N ARG A 83 3.90 -2.94 3.24
CA ARG A 83 4.78 -3.69 4.16
C ARG A 83 5.66 -4.70 3.44
N GLN A 84 5.21 -5.19 2.29
CA GLN A 84 5.97 -6.08 1.41
C GLN A 84 6.57 -5.33 0.21
N GLY A 85 6.37 -4.02 0.14
CA GLY A 85 6.84 -3.18 -0.96
C GLY A 85 8.36 -3.03 -0.97
N ARG A 86 8.91 -2.85 -2.17
CA ARG A 86 10.33 -2.54 -2.36
C ARG A 86 10.54 -1.04 -2.20
N ARG A 87 11.32 -0.63 -1.21
CA ARG A 87 11.60 0.79 -0.96
C ARG A 87 12.38 1.39 -2.13
N MET A 88 11.89 2.50 -2.65
CA MET A 88 12.51 3.22 -3.76
C MET A 88 13.61 4.14 -3.24
N THR A 89 14.81 4.04 -3.81
CA THR A 89 15.95 4.92 -3.48
C THR A 89 15.81 6.30 -4.10
N GLN A 90 14.94 6.46 -5.10
CA GLN A 90 14.69 7.71 -5.81
C GLN A 90 13.18 7.95 -5.90
N VAL A 91 12.74 9.16 -5.49
CA VAL A 91 11.37 9.62 -5.73
C VAL A 91 11.29 10.00 -7.22
N PRO A 92 10.40 9.41 -8.02
CA PRO A 92 10.24 9.79 -9.42
C PRO A 92 9.87 11.27 -9.51
N LYS A 93 10.65 12.07 -10.24
CA LYS A 93 10.25 13.44 -10.60
C LYS A 93 8.95 13.34 -11.41
N SER A 94 7.87 13.98 -10.94
CA SER A 94 6.61 14.01 -11.69
C SER A 94 6.86 14.60 -13.06
N THR A 95 6.61 13.83 -14.13
CA THR A 95 6.58 14.37 -15.48
C THR A 95 5.20 15.00 -15.67
N ALA A 96 5.11 16.32 -15.49
CA ALA A 96 3.97 17.07 -15.96
C ALA A 96 4.00 17.05 -17.50
N ALA A 97 2.91 16.60 -18.12
CA ALA A 97 2.65 16.77 -19.54
C ALA A 97 1.88 18.08 -19.76
#